data_AF-I4EHG2-F1
#
_entry.id   AF-I4EHG2-F1
#
_cell.length_a   1.000
_cell.length_b   1.000
_cell.length_c   1.000
_cell.angle_alpha   90.00
_cell.angle_beta   90.00
_cell.angle_gamma   90.00
#
_symmetry.space_group_name_H-M   'P 1'
#
loop_
_entity.id
_entity.type
_entity.pdbx_description
1 polymer ?
#
loop_
_entity_poly.entity_id
_entity_poly.type
_entity_poly.pdbx_seq_one_letter_code
_entity_poly.pdbx_strand_id
1 'polypeptide(L)'
;MREREETATMGDRLAAAVVSHRGMLDRSGIVAEYYTSQPSPTQWIAVGLVSARTSNGPLHEPRRLVVGTGGTEQIAVDALARRLGAL
;
A
#
# COMPACT_ATOMS: atom_id res chain seq x y z
N MET A 1 -25.10 -16.43 41.03
CA MET A 1 -25.06 -15.43 39.95
C MET A 1 -23.58 -15.16 39.70
N ARG A 2 -22.97 -15.92 38.77
CA ARG A 2 -21.51 -15.98 38.56
C ARG A 2 -21.09 -15.01 37.47
N GLU A 3 -19.89 -14.48 37.67
CA GLU A 3 -19.23 -13.39 36.96
C GLU A 3 -19.04 -13.67 35.47
N ARG A 4 -19.28 -12.65 34.65
CA ARG A 4 -18.91 -12.62 33.23
C ARG A 4 -17.42 -12.28 33.15
N GLU A 5 -16.58 -13.30 33.00
CA GLU A 5 -15.25 -13.11 32.42
C GLU A 5 -15.40 -12.98 30.90
N GLU A 6 -15.63 -11.75 30.45
CA GLU A 6 -15.43 -11.34 29.06
C GLU A 6 -13.92 -11.37 28.79
N THR A 7 -13.45 -12.51 28.29
CA THR A 7 -12.20 -12.64 27.55
C THR A 7 -12.32 -11.82 26.26
N ALA A 8 -12.13 -10.51 26.40
CA ALA A 8 -11.86 -9.64 25.27
C ALA A 8 -10.53 -10.09 24.63
N THR A 9 -10.66 -10.94 23.62
CA THR A 9 -9.57 -11.46 22.81
C THR A 9 -8.70 -10.29 22.35
N MET A 10 -7.42 -10.35 22.67
CA MET A 10 -6.36 -9.37 22.34
C MET A 10 -6.30 -8.98 20.84
N GLY A 11 -7.04 -9.67 19.96
CA GLY A 11 -7.10 -9.43 18.52
C GLY A 11 -7.77 -8.11 18.09
N ASP A 12 -8.67 -7.55 18.89
CA ASP A 12 -9.42 -6.34 18.49
C ASP A 12 -8.67 -5.03 18.76
N ARG A 13 -7.61 -5.03 19.58
CA ARG A 13 -6.85 -3.82 19.94
C ARG A 13 -5.80 -3.40 18.90
N LEU A 14 -5.54 -4.21 17.87
CA LEU A 14 -4.54 -3.94 16.84
C LEU A 14 -5.12 -3.35 15.55
N ALA A 15 -6.45 -3.26 15.43
CA ALA A 15 -7.09 -2.51 14.35
C ALA A 15 -7.14 -1.02 14.69
N ALA A 16 -5.97 -0.40 14.91
CA ALA A 16 -5.84 1.03 14.67
C ALA A 16 -6.40 1.25 13.27
N ALA A 17 -7.48 2.02 13.14
CA ALA A 17 -8.18 2.21 11.88
C ALA A 17 -7.18 2.63 10.80
N VAL A 18 -6.73 1.67 10.00
CA VAL A 18 -5.77 1.91 8.95
C VAL A 18 -6.55 2.65 7.88
N VAL A 19 -6.41 3.98 7.84
CA VAL A 19 -6.97 4.80 6.76
C VAL A 19 -6.33 4.30 5.47
N SER A 20 -7.12 3.58 4.66
CA SER A 20 -6.67 2.98 3.42
C SER A 20 -7.36 3.67 2.25
N HIS A 21 -6.60 4.43 1.47
CA HIS A 21 -7.06 4.98 0.21
C HIS A 21 -6.47 4.16 -0.94
N ARG A 22 -7.26 3.92 -1.99
CA ARG A 22 -6.87 3.17 -3.19
C ARG A 22 -6.86 4.10 -4.40
N GLY A 23 -5.81 4.02 -5.21
CA GLY A 23 -5.70 4.76 -6.46
C GLY A 23 -4.95 3.99 -7.54
N MET A 24 -4.78 4.64 -8.70
CA MET A 24 -3.99 4.14 -9.82
C MET A 24 -2.96 5.19 -10.21
N LEU A 25 -1.72 4.78 -10.47
CA LEU A 25 -0.64 5.63 -10.97
C LEU A 25 -0.19 5.14 -12.34
N ASP A 26 -0.04 6.06 -13.27
CA ASP A 26 0.64 5.84 -14.54
C ASP A 26 1.89 6.74 -14.60
N ARG A 27 3.06 6.12 -14.74
CA ARG A 27 4.33 6.82 -14.99
C ARG A 27 5.10 6.10 -16.07
N SER A 28 5.47 6.83 -17.12
CA SER A 28 6.24 6.30 -18.25
C SER A 28 5.59 5.06 -18.91
N GLY A 29 4.26 4.96 -18.84
CA GLY A 29 3.50 3.82 -19.33
C GLY A 29 3.50 2.61 -18.39
N ILE A 30 4.16 2.69 -17.24
CA ILE A 30 4.09 1.69 -16.18
C ILE A 30 2.93 2.06 -15.27
N VAL A 31 1.98 1.14 -15.16
CA VAL A 31 0.77 1.33 -14.35
C VAL A 31 0.87 0.53 -13.07
N ALA A 32 0.61 1.18 -11.94
CA ALA A 32 0.53 0.56 -10.62
C ALA A 32 -0.81 0.88 -9.95
N GLU A 33 -1.51 -0.16 -9.52
CA GLU A 33 -2.57 0.00 -8.52
C GLU A 33 -1.92 0.19 -7.16
N TYR A 34 -2.34 1.17 -6.38
CA TYR A 34 -1.73 1.43 -5.08
C TYR A 34 -2.74 1.62 -3.95
N TYR A 35 -2.25 1.35 -2.75
CA TYR A 35 -2.94 1.62 -1.49
C TYR A 35 -2.05 2.47 -0.60
N THR A 36 -2.64 3.43 0.10
CA THR A 36 -1.96 4.19 1.15
C THR A 36 -2.40 3.70 2.52
N SER A 37 -1.53 3.83 3.52
CA SER A 37 -1.86 3.57 4.90
C SER A 37 -1.08 4.49 5.84
N GLN A 38 -1.68 4.83 6.98
CA GLN A 38 -1.05 5.64 8.02
C GLN A 38 -0.77 4.77 9.27
N PRO A 39 0.38 4.07 9.35
CA PRO A 39 0.73 3.28 10.53
C PRO A 39 0.99 4.13 11.79
N SER A 40 1.32 5.42 11.63
CA SER A 40 1.46 6.36 12.75
C SER A 40 1.13 7.80 12.31
N PRO A 41 0.80 8.73 13.22
CA PRO A 41 0.35 10.09 12.86
C PRO A 41 1.29 10.86 11.92
N THR A 42 2.59 10.57 11.95
CA THR A 42 3.62 11.24 11.15
C THR A 42 4.19 10.36 10.03
N GLN A 43 3.59 9.20 9.77
CA GLN A 43 4.08 8.25 8.79
C GLN A 43 2.97 7.74 7.89
N TRP A 44 3.18 7.92 6.59
CA TRP A 44 2.38 7.37 5.51
C TRP A 44 3.21 6.41 4.67
N ILE A 45 2.56 5.33 4.24
CA ILE A 45 3.12 4.34 3.32
C ILE A 45 2.18 4.29 2.11
N ALA A 46 2.73 4.31 0.91
CA ALA A 46 2.03 4.02 -0.34
C ALA A 46 2.62 2.73 -0.93
N VAL A 47 1.81 1.69 -1.14
CA VAL A 47 2.25 0.41 -1.71
C VAL A 47 1.59 0.25 -3.07
N GLY A 48 2.39 0.25 -4.13
CA GLY A 48 1.97 0.03 -5.51
C GLY A 48 2.34 -1.37 -5.99
N LEU A 49 1.39 -2.03 -6.67
CA LEU A 49 1.62 -3.28 -7.39
C LEU A 49 1.64 -2.98 -8.89
N VAL A 50 2.81 -3.18 -9.50
CA VAL A 50 3.01 -3.02 -10.94
C VAL A 50 2.54 -4.28 -11.65
N SER A 51 1.58 -4.10 -12.56
CA SER A 51 1.13 -5.18 -13.44
C SER A 51 2.22 -5.51 -14.46
N ALA A 52 2.49 -6.79 -14.65
CA ALA A 52 3.39 -7.26 -15.70
C ALA A 52 2.84 -6.84 -17.06
N ARG A 53 3.59 -6.08 -17.85
CA ARG A 53 3.21 -5.75 -19.22
C ARG A 53 3.34 -7.01 -20.08
N THR A 54 2.22 -7.51 -20.57
CA THR A 54 2.20 -8.57 -21.58
C THR A 54 2.45 -7.96 -22.96
N SER A 55 3.68 -7.59 -23.29
CA SER A 55 4.02 -7.30 -24.68
C SER A 55 4.66 -8.53 -25.31
N ASN A 56 3.83 -9.33 -25.98
CA ASN A 56 4.21 -10.26 -27.05
C ASN A 56 5.34 -11.29 -26.77
N GLY A 57 5.28 -12.02 -25.66
CA GLY A 57 6.12 -13.20 -25.46
C GLY A 57 5.78 -13.98 -24.18
N PRO A 58 6.16 -15.26 -24.07
CA PRO A 58 5.87 -16.12 -22.91
C PRO A 58 6.71 -15.80 -21.66
N LEU A 59 7.28 -14.59 -21.56
CA LEU A 59 7.98 -14.14 -20.37
C LEU A 59 7.00 -13.41 -19.46
N HIS A 60 6.48 -14.16 -18.48
CA HIS A 60 5.83 -13.59 -17.31
C HIS A 60 6.86 -12.76 -16.54
N GLU A 61 6.93 -11.45 -16.78
CA GLU A 61 7.61 -10.58 -15.82
C GLU A 61 6.92 -10.73 -14.46
N PRO A 62 7.66 -10.94 -13.37
CA PRO A 62 7.07 -10.99 -12.04
C PRO A 62 6.46 -9.63 -11.72
N ARG A 63 5.26 -9.63 -11.13
CA ARG A 63 4.65 -8.41 -10.59
C ARG A 63 5.63 -7.77 -9.61
N ARG A 64 5.88 -6.47 -9.77
CA ARG A 64 6.82 -5.74 -8.91
C ARG A 64 6.05 -4.95 -7.87
N LEU A 65 6.48 -5.05 -6.62
CA LEU A 65 6.01 -4.17 -5.56
C LEU A 65 6.91 -2.94 -5.50
N VAL A 66 6.29 -1.77 -5.49
CA VAL A 66 6.96 -0.49 -5.27
C VAL A 66 6.36 0.12 -4.03
N VAL A 67 7.19 0.66 -3.16
CA VAL A 67 6.74 1.31 -1.93
C VAL A 67 7.15 2.77 -1.99
N GLY A 68 6.37 3.67 -1.43
CA GLY A 68 6.70 5.07 -1.14
C GLY A 68 6.39 5.37 0.33
N THR A 69 7.15 6.28 0.94
CA THR A 69 6.96 6.66 2.34
C THR A 69 7.04 8.17 2.49
N GLY A 70 6.28 8.75 3.41
CA GLY A 70 6.25 10.20 3.61
C GLY A 70 5.62 10.61 4.94
N GLY A 71 5.80 11.89 5.31
CA GLY A 71 5.13 12.48 6.47
C GLY A 71 3.64 12.77 6.23
N THR A 72 3.23 12.80 4.96
CA THR A 72 1.85 12.96 4.51
C THR A 72 1.54 11.92 3.44
N GLU A 73 0.26 11.68 3.18
CA GLU A 73 -0.18 10.77 2.12
C GLU A 73 0.41 11.17 0.76
N GLN A 74 0.30 12.45 0.40
CA GLN A 74 0.81 12.96 -0.88
C GLN A 74 2.31 12.72 -1.05
N ILE A 75 3.12 12.95 0.00
CA ILE A 75 4.57 12.71 -0.07
C ILE A 75 4.87 11.22 -0.30
N ALA A 76 4.11 10.32 0.34
CA ALA A 76 4.26 8.89 0.13
C ALA A 76 3.88 8.47 -1.31
N VAL A 77 2.79 9.02 -1.86
CA VAL A 77 2.36 8.80 -3.25
C VAL A 77 3.38 9.35 -4.24
N ASP A 78 3.93 10.55 -4.02
CA ASP A 78 4.97 11.13 -4.87
C ASP A 78 6.26 10.29 -4.85
N ALA A 79 6.64 9.78 -3.68
CA ALA A 79 7.79 8.88 -3.54
C ALA A 79 7.58 7.55 -4.29
N LEU A 80 6.35 6.99 -4.23
CA LEU A 80 5.95 5.83 -5.01
C LEU A 80 6.05 6.12 -6.51
N ALA A 81 5.49 7.24 -6.97
CA ALA A 81 5.51 7.65 -8.38
C ALA A 81 6.93 7.87 -8.94
N ARG A 82 7.83 8.47 -8.14
CA ARG A 82 9.25 8.62 -8.53
C ARG A 82 9.94 7.27 -8.71
N ARG A 83 9.69 6.32 -7.81
CA ARG A 83 10.25 4.96 -7.90
C ARG A 83 9.66 4.19 -9.07
N LEU A 84 8.36 4.37 -9.34
CA LEU A 84 7.68 3.78 -10.49
C LEU A 84 8.29 4.24 -11.82
N GLY A 85 8.60 5.54 -11.95
CA GLY A 85 9.24 6.10 -13.14
C GLY A 85 10.72 5.71 -13.33
N ALA A 86 11.33 5.05 -12.34
CA ALA A 86 12.71 4.56 -12.39
C ALA A 86 12.80 3.04 -12.66
N LEU A 87 11.67 2.35 -12.82
CA LEU A 87 11.61 0.95 -13.24
C LEU A 87 11.85 0.78 -14.74
#